data_AF-A0A356ZVI1-F1
#
_entry.id   AF-A0A356ZVI1-F1
#
_cell.length_a   1.000
_cell.length_b   1.000
_cell.length_c   1.000
_cell.angle_alpha   90.00
_cell.angle_beta   90.00
_cell.angle_gamma   90.00
#
_symmetry.space_group_name_H-M   'P 1'
#
loop_
_entity.id
_entity.type
_entity.pdbx_description
1 polymer ?
#
loop_
_entity_poly.entity_id
_entity_poly.type
_entity_poly.pdbx_seq_one_letter_code
_entity_poly.pdbx_strand_id
1 'polypeptide(L)' 'MHTDPATYQGTVVPDWASRLTVRLVRSDERERWRTLMAQHHYLGFRGLVGESLYYVAELDQDWVALLGWAAAAWM' A
#
# COMPACT_ATOMS: atom_id res chain seq x y z
N MET A 1 35.35 3.60 -29.73
CA MET A 1 33.94 3.36 -29.36
C MET A 1 33.80 3.81 -27.91
N HIS A 2 33.44 5.07 -27.73
CA HIS A 2 33.41 5.76 -26.44
C HIS A 2 32.14 5.32 -25.70
N THR A 3 32.28 4.62 -24.58
CA THR A 3 31.17 4.35 -23.67
C THR A 3 30.92 5.62 -22.88
N ASP A 4 29.78 6.26 -23.14
CA ASP A 4 29.31 7.42 -22.37
C ASP A 4 29.01 6.99 -20.93
N PRO A 5 29.60 7.64 -19.91
CA PRO A 5 29.27 7.40 -18.52
C PRO A 5 28.08 8.27 -18.11
N ALA A 6 27.09 7.65 -17.46
CA ALA A 6 26.12 8.29 -16.58
C ALA A 6 25.25 9.41 -17.18
N THR A 7 24.12 9.04 -17.76
CA THR A 7 22.93 9.89 -17.69
C THR A 7 21.90 9.21 -16.80
N TYR A 8 22.04 9.36 -15.48
CA TYR A 8 20.92 9.14 -14.57
C TYR A 8 20.01 10.36 -14.75
N GLN A 9 19.11 10.31 -15.74
CA GLN A 9 18.07 11.31 -15.91
C GLN A 9 17.27 11.32 -14.60
N GLY A 10 17.17 12.50 -13.97
CA GLY A 10 16.49 12.67 -12.69
C GLY A 10 15.14 11.97 -12.70
N THR A 11 14.82 11.24 -11.62
CA THR A 11 13.61 10.43 -11.52
C THR A 11 12.40 11.25 -11.98
N VAL A 12 11.85 10.90 -13.14
CA VAL A 12 10.59 11.46 -13.61
C VAL A 12 9.53 10.89 -12.68
N VAL A 13 9.13 11.68 -11.68
CA VAL A 13 8.01 11.34 -10.80
C VAL A 13 6.75 11.48 -11.64
N PRO A 14 5.97 10.40 -11.83
CA PRO A 14 4.74 10.50 -12.60
C PRO A 14 3.77 11.49 -11.97
N ASP A 15 3.00 12.21 -12.79
CA ASP A 15 2.04 13.22 -12.33
C ASP A 15 1.05 12.68 -11.28
N TRP A 16 0.68 11.41 -11.37
CA TRP A 16 -0.22 10.75 -10.43
C TRP A 16 0.36 10.63 -9.00
N ALA A 17 1.68 10.62 -8.84
CA ALA A 17 2.32 10.43 -7.54
C ALA A 17 1.99 11.57 -6.56
N SER A 18 1.76 12.77 -7.08
CA SER A 18 1.33 13.93 -6.30
C SER A 18 -0.11 13.81 -5.76
N ARG A 19 -0.95 13.00 -6.41
CA ARG A 19 -2.36 12.77 -6.05
C ARG A 19 -2.56 11.48 -5.25
N LEU A 20 -1.53 10.62 -5.20
CA LEU A 20 -1.56 9.41 -4.39
C LEU A 20 -1.46 9.80 -2.91
N THR A 21 -2.48 9.43 -2.13
CA THR A 21 -2.49 9.63 -0.69
C THR A 21 -2.47 8.29 0.03
N VAL A 22 -1.78 8.22 1.17
CA VAL A 22 -1.80 7.04 2.04
C VAL A 22 -2.39 7.46 3.37
N ARG A 23 -3.42 6.76 3.82
CA ARG A 23 -4.12 7.10 5.06
C ARG A 23 -4.55 5.86 5.83
N LEU A 24 -4.85 6.06 7.11
CA LEU A 24 -5.51 5.04 7.92
C LEU A 24 -6.90 4.75 7.35
N VAL A 25 -7.25 3.47 7.37
CA VAL A 25 -8.59 2.97 7.05
C VAL A 25 -9.53 3.38 8.18
N ARG A 26 -10.70 3.91 7.82
CA ARG A 26 -11.74 4.27 8.79
C ARG A 26 -12.45 3.02 9.32
N SER A 27 -13.11 3.16 10.46
CA SER A 27 -13.80 2.06 11.14
C SER A 27 -14.82 1.34 10.23
N ASP A 28 -15.57 2.10 9.46
CA ASP A 28 -16.60 1.67 8.49
C ASP A 28 -16.01 1.08 7.20
N GLU A 29 -14.76 1.42 6.86
CA GLU A 29 -14.06 0.92 5.68
C GLU A 29 -13.32 -0.41 5.94
N ARG A 30 -13.22 -0.82 7.21
CA ARG A 30 -12.40 -1.97 7.62
C ARG A 30 -12.87 -3.30 7.03
N GLU A 31 -14.18 -3.47 6.88
CA GLU A 31 -14.73 -4.67 6.25
C GLU A 31 -14.35 -4.75 4.77
N ARG A 32 -14.48 -3.64 4.02
CA ARG A 32 -14.04 -3.55 2.62
C ARG A 32 -12.56 -3.91 2.47
N TRP A 33 -11.72 -3.37 3.34
CA TRP A 33 -10.28 -3.67 3.35
C TRP A 33 -10.00 -5.16 3.57
N ARG A 34 -10.68 -5.78 4.53
CA ARG A 34 -10.51 -7.22 4.82
C ARG A 34 -10.95 -8.09 3.64
N THR A 35 -12.07 -7.75 3.00
CA THR A 35 -12.58 -8.45 1.84
C THR A 35 -11.59 -8.40 0.67
N LEU A 36 -11.10 -7.20 0.34
CA LEU A 36 -10.11 -7.04 -0.72
C LEU A 36 -8.78 -7.74 -0.40
N MET A 37 -8.31 -7.68 0.85
CA MET A 37 -7.13 -8.45 1.27
C MET A 37 -7.34 -9.96 1.13
N ALA A 38 -8.51 -10.48 1.51
CA ALA A 38 -8.81 -11.90 1.36
C ALA A 38 -8.88 -12.33 -0.11
N GLN A 39 -9.36 -11.45 -0.99
CA GLN A 39 -9.47 -11.70 -2.43
C GLN A 39 -8.12 -11.66 -3.16
N HIS A 40 -7.26 -10.70 -2.81
CA HIS A 40 -6.03 -10.41 -3.57
C HIS A 40 -4.74 -10.94 -2.91
N HIS A 41 -4.75 -11.24 -1.61
CA HIS A 41 -3.60 -11.87 -0.96
C HIS A 41 -3.53 -13.34 -1.34
N TYR A 42 -2.38 -13.79 -1.86
CA TYR A 42 -2.22 -15.12 -2.46
C TYR A 42 -2.43 -16.30 -1.48
N LEU A 43 -2.37 -16.07 -0.17
CA LEU A 43 -2.67 -17.06 0.88
C LEU A 43 -4.08 -16.90 1.49
N GLY A 44 -4.89 -16.00 0.95
CA GLY A 44 -6.06 -15.46 1.64
C GLY A 44 -5.66 -14.63 2.88
N PHE A 45 -6.63 -14.02 3.54
CA PHE A 45 -6.37 -13.15 4.68
C PHE A 45 -7.16 -13.59 5.92
N ARG A 46 -6.44 -14.09 6.93
CA ARG A 46 -7.01 -14.55 8.21
C ARG A 46 -7.04 -13.45 9.28
N GLY A 47 -6.41 -12.31 9.03
CA GLY A 47 -6.25 -11.21 9.98
C GLY A 47 -4.78 -10.91 10.24
N LEU A 48 -4.54 -9.73 10.82
CA LEU A 48 -3.25 -9.37 11.41
C LEU A 48 -3.28 -9.76 12.90
N VAL A 49 -2.15 -10.24 13.43
CA VAL A 49 -2.01 -10.66 14.83
C VAL A 49 -1.47 -9.49 15.67
N GLY A 50 -1.98 -9.33 16.90
CA GLY A 50 -1.58 -8.24 17.79
C GLY A 50 -2.16 -6.87 17.39
N GLU A 51 -1.65 -5.81 18.02
CA GLU A 51 -2.03 -4.44 17.65
C GLU A 51 -1.67 -4.16 16.20
N SER A 52 -2.65 -3.69 15.44
CA SER A 52 -2.56 -3.62 13.98
C SER A 52 -3.13 -2.31 13.45
N LEU A 53 -2.44 -1.77 12.46
CA LEU A 53 -2.86 -0.60 11.69
C LEU A 53 -3.19 -1.02 10.25
N TYR A 54 -4.25 -0.43 9.72
CA TYR A 54 -4.77 -0.71 8.39
C TYR A 54 -4.67 0.57 7.59
N TYR A 55 -4.02 0.50 6.43
CA TYR A 55 -3.85 1.64 5.54
C TYR A 55 -4.42 1.32 4.16
N VAL A 56 -4.85 2.38 3.49
CA VAL A 56 -5.20 2.38 2.08
C VAL A 56 -4.40 3.45 1.36
N ALA A 57 -3.90 3.11 0.18
CA ALA A 57 -3.44 4.08 -0.79
C ALA A 57 -4.60 4.44 -1.73
N GLU A 58 -4.90 5.73 -1.82
CA GLU A 58 -5.96 6.27 -2.66
C GLU A 58 -5.39 7.18 -3.74
N LEU A 59 -5.84 6.97 -4.97
CA LEU A 59 -5.60 7.89 -6.08
C LEU A 59 -6.96 8.46 -6.48
N ASP A 60 -7.13 9.78 -6.40
CA ASP A 60 -8.38 10.45 -6.77
C ASP A 60 -9.62 9.82 -6.08
N GLN A 61 -9.48 9.47 -4.80
CA GLN A 61 -10.49 8.78 -3.94
C GLN A 61 -10.71 7.29 -4.24
N ASP A 62 -10.07 6.73 -5.25
CA ASP A 62 -10.13 5.31 -5.57
C ASP A 62 -9.03 4.52 -4.86
N TRP A 63 -9.40 3.38 -4.30
CA TRP A 63 -8.47 2.48 -3.61
C TRP A 63 -7.58 1.76 -4.62
N VAL A 64 -6.28 2.04 -4.57
CA VAL A 64 -5.30 1.46 -5.51
C VAL A 64 -4.35 0.46 -4.85
N ALA A 65 -4.16 0.53 -3.53
CA ALA A 65 -3.39 -0.46 -2.78
C ALA A 65 -3.82 -0.55 -1.31
N LEU A 66 -3.52 -1.68 -0.69
CA LEU A 66 -3.81 -1.96 0.72
C LEU A 66 -2.51 -2.27 1.44
N LEU A 67 -2.32 -1.70 2.64
CA LEU A 67 -1.17 -2.00 3.48
C LEU A 67 -1.63 -2.34 4.90
N GLY A 68 -0.97 -3.31 5.52
CA GLY A 68 -1.21 -3.73 6.89
C GLY A 68 0.09 -3.70 7.67
N TRP A 69 0.08 -3.08 8.85
CA TRP A 69 1.18 -3.13 9.80
C TRP A 69 0.69 -3.80 11.08
N ALA A 70 1.49 -4.70 11.63
CA ALA A 70 1.19 -5.37 12.88
C ALA A 70 2.44 -5.34 13.76
N ALA A 71 2.25 -5.08 15.06
CA ALA A 71 3.33 -5.22 16.03
C ALA A 71 3.79 -6.68 16.07
N ALA A 72 5.09 -6.89 16.28
CA ALA A 72 5.60 -8.22 16.54
C ALA A 72 4.95 -8.78 17.81
N ALA A 73 4.23 -9.88 17.69
CA ALA A 73 3.69 -10.61 18.82
C ALA A 73 4.58 -11.81 19.10
N TRP A 74 5.06 -11.94 20.33
CA TRP A 74 5.66 -13.17 20.83
C TRP A 74 4.55 -14.00 21.50
N MET A 75 4.45 -15.27 21.14
CA MET A 75 3.70 -16.29 21.88
C MET A 75 4.69 -17.35 22.37
#